data_AF-A0A174VID5-F1
#
_entry.id   AF-A0A174VID5-F1
#
_cell.length_a   1.000
_cell.length_b   1.000
_cell.length_c   1.000
_cell.angle_alpha   90.00
_cell.angle_beta   90.00
_cell.angle_gamma   90.00
#
_symmetry.space_group_name_H-M   'P 1'
#
loop_
_entity.id
_entity.type
_entity.pdbx_description
1 polymer ?
#
loop_
_entity_poly.entity_id
_entity_poly.type
_entity_poly.pdbx_seq_one_letter_code
_entity_poly.pdbx_strand_id
1 'polypeptide(L)'
;MTNREIIRELKRRGYSRVNIDTDSRAAKTFYTYRGGLHINGTGNLSFHIVPPQDSLGLGRFAICATRNGESSQLGTDDAPFFFGRLLAFLKGERKEKEIIDEIVL
;
A
#
# COMPACT_ATOMS: atom_id res chain seq x y z
N MET A 1 6.11 -11.68 6.20
CA MET A 1 4.76 -11.27 6.65
C MET A 1 3.74 -11.74 5.63
N THR A 2 2.65 -12.35 6.06
CA THR A 2 1.56 -12.83 5.20
C THR A 2 0.46 -11.78 5.07
N ASN A 3 -0.35 -11.85 4.01
CA ASN A 3 -1.53 -10.98 3.86
C ASN A 3 -2.45 -11.05 5.08
N ARG A 4 -2.58 -12.22 5.73
CA ARG A 4 -3.39 -12.40 6.93
C ARG A 4 -2.85 -11.60 8.12
N GLU A 5 -1.54 -11.55 8.31
CA GLU A 5 -0.92 -10.76 9.38
C GLU A 5 -1.11 -9.27 9.15
N ILE A 6 -0.95 -8.82 7.90
CA ILE A 6 -1.13 -7.43 7.51
C ILE A 6 -2.58 -7.01 7.71
N ILE A 7 -3.54 -7.80 7.22
CA ILE A 7 -4.97 -7.52 7.38
C ILE A 7 -5.36 -7.41 8.86
N ARG A 8 -4.77 -8.24 9.73
CA ARG A 8 -4.98 -8.13 11.19
C ARG A 8 -4.46 -6.79 11.71
N GLU A 9 -3.28 -6.36 11.28
CA GLU A 9 -2.74 -5.05 11.67
C GLU A 9 -3.59 -3.90 11.15
N LEU A 10 -4.00 -3.93 9.88
CA LEU A 10 -4.89 -2.93 9.27
C LEU A 10 -6.17 -2.76 10.09
N LYS A 11 -6.83 -3.86 10.45
CA LYS A 11 -8.02 -3.84 11.30
C LYS A 11 -7.75 -3.24 12.69
N ARG A 12 -6.61 -3.57 13.32
CA ARG A 12 -6.19 -2.95 14.60
C ARG A 12 -5.99 -1.44 14.49
N ARG A 13 -5.60 -0.95 13.32
CA ARG A 13 -5.41 0.48 13.03
C ARG A 13 -6.68 1.19 12.51
N GLY A 14 -7.82 0.49 12.50
CA GLY A 14 -9.11 1.03 12.10
C GLY A 14 -9.32 1.11 10.60
N TYR A 15 -8.63 0.29 9.81
CA TYR A 15 -8.89 0.18 8.38
C TYR A 15 -10.12 -0.68 8.10
N SER A 16 -10.92 -0.24 7.14
CA SER A 16 -12.12 -0.95 6.68
C SER A 16 -11.83 -1.78 5.43
N ARG A 17 -12.36 -3.01 5.38
CA ARG A 17 -12.33 -3.79 4.15
C ARG A 17 -13.43 -3.31 3.21
N VAL A 18 -13.11 -3.12 1.94
CA VAL A 18 -14.07 -2.75 0.88
C VAL A 18 -14.08 -3.81 -0.24
N ASN A 19 -15.09 -3.76 -1.11
CA ASN A 19 -15.08 -4.51 -2.38
C ASN A 19 -14.33 -3.68 -3.43
N ILE A 20 -13.57 -4.36 -4.30
CA ILE A 20 -12.84 -3.72 -5.41
C ILE A 20 -13.77 -2.94 -6.33
N ASP A 21 -14.96 -3.49 -6.64
CA ASP A 21 -15.94 -2.85 -7.53
C ASP A 21 -16.50 -1.54 -6.97
N THR A 22 -16.37 -1.36 -5.65
CA THR A 22 -16.87 -0.20 -4.91
C THR A 22 -15.74 0.62 -4.28
N ASP A 23 -14.48 0.30 -4.59
CA ASP A 23 -13.35 0.99 -3.98
C ASP A 23 -13.24 2.41 -4.54
N SER A 24 -13.67 3.38 -3.72
CA SER A 24 -13.52 4.81 -4.01
C SER A 24 -12.12 5.35 -3.70
N ARG A 25 -11.17 4.47 -3.33
CA ARG A 25 -9.84 4.82 -2.80
C ARG A 25 -9.90 5.67 -1.54
N ALA A 26 -10.97 5.51 -0.76
CA ALA A 26 -11.11 6.19 0.51
C ALA A 26 -9.96 5.82 1.44
N ALA A 27 -9.44 6.82 2.16
CA ALA A 27 -8.36 6.61 3.13
C ALA A 27 -8.75 5.55 4.17
N LYS A 28 -7.74 4.83 4.67
CA LYS A 28 -7.91 3.72 5.62
C LYS A 28 -8.86 2.63 5.13
N THR A 29 -8.77 2.29 3.86
CA THR A 29 -9.47 1.12 3.31
C THR A 29 -8.50 0.11 2.74
N PHE A 30 -8.95 -1.14 2.57
CA PHE A 30 -8.18 -2.15 1.87
C PHE A 30 -9.11 -3.17 1.21
N TYR A 31 -8.61 -3.84 0.19
CA TYR A 31 -9.29 -4.98 -0.42
C TYR A 31 -8.28 -6.03 -0.85
N THR A 32 -8.79 -7.23 -1.13
CA THR A 32 -8.01 -8.33 -1.66
C THR A 32 -8.51 -8.65 -3.05
N TYR A 33 -7.62 -8.82 -4.01
CA TYR A 33 -7.98 -9.16 -5.38
C TYR A 33 -6.99 -10.16 -5.95
N ARG A 34 -7.49 -11.30 -6.47
CA ARG A 34 -6.68 -12.38 -7.05
C ARG A 34 -5.49 -12.84 -6.18
N GLY A 35 -5.64 -12.81 -4.86
CA GLY A 35 -4.58 -13.16 -3.92
C GLY A 35 -3.62 -12.02 -3.55
N GLY A 36 -3.74 -10.87 -4.22
CA GLY A 36 -3.11 -9.62 -3.81
C GLY A 36 -3.86 -8.90 -2.67
N LEU A 37 -3.19 -7.90 -2.11
CA LEU A 37 -3.69 -7.02 -1.06
C LEU A 37 -3.40 -5.57 -1.46
N HIS A 38 -4.44 -4.77 -1.55
CA HIS A 38 -4.37 -3.34 -1.86
C HIS A 38 -4.79 -2.55 -0.64
N ILE A 39 -3.97 -1.58 -0.23
CA ILE A 39 -4.13 -0.82 1.01
C ILE A 39 -4.13 0.67 0.65
N ASN A 40 -5.27 1.33 0.86
CA ASN A 40 -5.41 2.77 0.70
C ASN A 40 -5.05 3.43 2.04
N GLY A 41 -3.82 3.94 2.14
CA GLY A 41 -3.34 4.61 3.35
C GLY A 41 -4.00 5.96 3.52
N THR A 42 -3.89 6.80 2.50
CA THR A 42 -4.52 8.12 2.37
C THR A 42 -5.09 8.29 0.95
N GLY A 43 -5.61 9.47 0.63
CA GLY A 43 -5.99 9.79 -0.76
C GLY A 43 -4.80 9.89 -1.72
N ASN A 44 -3.56 10.03 -1.22
CA ASN A 44 -2.36 10.17 -2.03
C ASN A 44 -1.32 9.07 -1.80
N LEU A 45 -1.60 8.08 -0.96
CA LEU A 45 -0.65 7.02 -0.63
C LEU A 45 -1.34 5.67 -0.53
N SER A 46 -0.86 4.70 -1.30
CA SER A 46 -1.33 3.31 -1.25
C SER A 46 -0.18 2.32 -1.32
N PHE A 47 -0.41 1.13 -0.76
CA PHE A 47 0.55 0.03 -0.68
C PHE A 47 -0.09 -1.22 -1.26
N HIS A 48 0.60 -1.86 -2.21
CA HIS A 48 0.10 -3.04 -2.90
C HIS A 48 1.06 -4.22 -2.74
N ILE A 49 0.47 -5.39 -2.51
CA ILE A 49 1.16 -6.68 -2.56
C ILE A 49 0.45 -7.48 -3.63
N VAL A 50 1.15 -7.85 -4.69
CA VAL A 50 0.58 -8.59 -5.82
C VAL A 50 1.19 -9.99 -5.91
N PRO A 51 0.45 -10.98 -6.45
CA PRO A 51 1.02 -12.25 -6.85
C PRO A 51 2.17 -12.06 -7.85
N PRO A 52 3.18 -12.95 -7.88
CA PRO A 52 4.30 -12.84 -8.82
C PRO A 52 3.87 -12.69 -10.29
N GLN A 53 2.83 -13.41 -10.71
CA GLN A 53 2.30 -13.34 -12.08
C GLN A 53 1.70 -11.97 -12.45
N ASP A 54 1.32 -11.17 -11.44
CA ASP A 54 0.68 -9.86 -11.62
C ASP A 54 1.68 -8.70 -11.39
N SER A 55 2.96 -9.00 -11.14
CA SER A 55 4.00 -8.02 -10.83
C SER A 55 4.48 -7.20 -12.03
N LEU A 56 4.21 -7.65 -13.26
CA LEU A 56 4.65 -7.02 -14.51
C LEU A 56 6.16 -6.76 -14.59
N GLY A 57 6.97 -7.55 -13.86
CA GLY A 57 8.43 -7.37 -13.78
C GLY A 57 8.88 -6.19 -12.90
N LEU A 58 7.95 -5.50 -12.23
CA LEU A 58 8.24 -4.39 -11.32
C LEU A 58 8.44 -4.85 -9.87
N GLY A 59 8.29 -6.15 -9.59
CA GLY A 59 8.33 -6.72 -8.26
C GLY A 59 6.95 -6.83 -7.59
N ARG A 60 6.87 -7.65 -6.56
CA ARG A 60 5.61 -8.05 -5.90
C ARG A 60 5.04 -6.98 -4.98
N PHE A 61 5.82 -5.97 -4.65
CA PHE A 61 5.43 -4.89 -3.76
C PHE A 61 5.42 -3.58 -4.53
N ALA A 62 4.41 -2.75 -4.29
CA ALA A 62 4.37 -1.41 -4.87
C ALA A 62 3.91 -0.38 -3.85
N ILE A 63 4.52 0.79 -3.89
CA ILE A 63 4.05 1.99 -3.18
C ILE A 63 3.66 3.00 -4.26
N CYS A 64 2.41 3.42 -4.24
CA CYS A 64 1.90 4.45 -5.16
C CYS A 64 1.67 5.74 -4.37
N ALA A 65 2.19 6.83 -4.92
CA ALA A 65 2.18 8.15 -4.30
C ALA A 65 1.62 9.17 -5.29
N THR A 66 0.78 10.08 -4.82
CA THR A 66 0.26 11.19 -5.62
C THR A 66 0.78 12.51 -5.05
N ARG A 67 1.36 13.35 -5.89
CA ARG A 67 1.80 14.71 -5.54
C ARG A 67 1.26 15.68 -6.58
N ASN A 68 0.57 16.71 -6.13
CA ASN A 68 0.03 17.76 -7.00
C ASN A 68 -0.82 17.21 -8.17
N GLY A 69 -1.53 16.10 -7.95
CA GLY A 69 -2.34 15.42 -8.97
C GLY A 69 -1.57 14.42 -9.85
N GLU A 70 -0.23 14.43 -9.80
CA GLU A 70 0.61 13.48 -10.54
C GLU A 70 0.88 12.23 -9.71
N SER A 71 0.69 11.05 -10.31
CA SER A 71 0.89 9.77 -9.65
C SER A 71 2.23 9.14 -10.04
N SER A 72 2.99 8.69 -9.05
CA SER A 72 4.20 7.90 -9.20
C SER A 72 4.02 6.55 -8.52
N GLN A 73 4.72 5.54 -9.02
CA GLN A 73 4.73 4.21 -8.43
C GLN A 73 6.16 3.69 -8.35
N LEU A 74 6.53 3.16 -7.20
CA LEU A 74 7.76 2.38 -7.02
C LEU A 74 7.39 0.92 -6.80
N GLY A 75 7.74 0.07 -7.77
CA GLY A 75 7.70 -1.39 -7.63
C GLY A 75 9.01 -1.93 -7.06
N THR A 76 8.96 -2.98 -6.24
CA THR A 76 10.14 -3.66 -5.69
C THR A 76 9.84 -5.10 -5.25
N ASP A 77 10.86 -5.95 -5.22
CA ASP A 77 10.86 -7.24 -4.51
C ASP A 77 11.57 -7.18 -3.14
N ASP A 78 12.12 -6.02 -2.80
CA ASP A 78 12.73 -5.78 -1.48
C ASP A 78 11.65 -5.68 -0.40
N ALA A 79 11.39 -6.83 0.23
CA ALA A 79 10.42 -6.95 1.32
C ALA A 79 10.78 -6.05 2.53
N PRO A 80 12.03 -6.03 3.05
CA PRO A 80 12.43 -5.07 4.09
C PRO A 80 12.10 -3.61 3.75
N PHE A 81 12.39 -3.18 2.52
CA PHE A 81 12.07 -1.84 2.05
C PHE A 81 10.56 -1.57 2.14
N PHE A 82 9.74 -2.45 1.58
CA PHE A 82 8.29 -2.26 1.54
C PHE A 82 7.65 -2.33 2.94
N PHE A 83 7.92 -3.41 3.69
CA PHE A 83 7.30 -3.62 5.00
C PHE A 83 7.78 -2.61 6.04
N GLY A 84 9.03 -2.14 5.95
CA GLY A 84 9.53 -1.07 6.81
C GLY A 84 8.68 0.20 6.67
N ARG A 85 8.38 0.61 5.44
CA ARG A 85 7.56 1.80 5.16
C ARG A 85 6.10 1.60 5.55
N LEU A 86 5.50 0.47 5.15
CA LEU A 86 4.11 0.16 5.50
C LEU A 86 3.91 0.14 7.01
N LEU A 87 4.75 -0.58 7.76
CA LEU A 87 4.59 -0.67 9.22
C LEU A 87 4.85 0.66 9.93
N ALA A 88 5.90 1.39 9.54
CA ALA A 88 6.17 2.71 10.12
C ALA A 88 5.02 3.68 9.86
N PHE A 89 4.44 3.65 8.66
CA PHE A 89 3.25 4.43 8.32
C PHE A 89 2.03 4.03 9.17
N LEU A 90 1.73 2.73 9.27
CA LEU A 90 0.60 2.23 10.05
C LEU A 90 0.70 2.54 11.55
N LYS A 91 1.92 2.63 12.08
CA LYS A 91 2.19 3.04 13.47
C LYS A 91 2.23 4.56 13.66
N GLY A 92 2.22 5.34 12.59
CA GLY A 92 2.38 6.81 12.62
C GLY A 92 3.81 7.28 12.85
N GLU A 93 4.78 6.37 12.82
CA GLU A 93 6.23 6.59 12.97
C GLU A 93 6.84 7.27 11.73
N ARG A 94 6.25 7.05 10.54
CA ARG A 94 6.60 7.75 9.31
C ARG A 94 5.36 8.41 8.71
N LYS A 95 5.50 9.67 8.29
CA LYS A 95 4.41 10.47 7.72
C LYS A 95 4.26 10.21 6.23
N GLU A 96 3.05 10.45 5.74
CA GLU A 96 2.70 10.38 4.33
C GLU A 96 3.68 11.18 3.47
N LYS A 97 3.93 12.44 3.82
CA LYS A 97 4.84 13.32 3.06
C LYS A 97 6.23 12.73 2.90
N GLU A 98 6.81 12.17 3.96
CA GLU A 98 8.15 11.57 3.92
C GLU A 98 8.22 10.38 2.96
N ILE A 99 7.15 9.59 2.88
CA ILE A 99 7.06 8.47 1.94
C ILE A 99 6.87 9.00 0.52
N ILE A 100 5.98 9.98 0.31
CA ILE A 100 5.76 10.58 -1.01
C ILE A 100 7.06 11.23 -1.53
N ASP A 101 7.81 11.96 -0.68
CA ASP A 101 9.12 12.55 -1.03
C ASP A 101 10.13 11.49 -1.49
N GLU A 102 10.01 10.27 -1.00
CA GLU A 102 10.89 9.16 -1.38
C GLU A 102 10.48 8.48 -2.70
N ILE A 103 9.17 8.43 -2.98
CA ILE A 103 8.61 7.75 -4.16
C ILE A 103 8.55 8.68 -5.37
N VAL A 104 8.22 9.95 -5.16
CA VAL A 104 8.12 10.97 -6.19
C VAL A 104 9.47 11.71 -6.24
N LEU A 105 10.36 11.23 -7.12
CA LEU A 105 11.64 11.89 -7.45
C LEU A 105 11.41 13.24 -8.14
#